data_AF-A0AAP0C0U5-F1
#
_entry.id   AF-A0AAP0C0U5-F1
#
_cell.length_a   1.000
_cell.length_b   1.000
_cell.length_c   1.000
_cell.angle_alpha   90.00
_cell.angle_beta   90.00
_cell.angle_gamma   90.00
#
_symmetry.space_group_name_H-M   'P 1'
#
loop_
_entity.id
_entity.type
_entity.pdbx_description
1 polymer ?
#
loop_
_entity_poly.entity_id
_entity_poly.type
_entity_poly.pdbx_seq_one_letter_code
_entity_poly.pdbx_strand_id
1 'polypeptide(L)'
;MVVVGNALKTNITTLGPLVLPMSKQLLFFTTLVGRKLLKMKIKPYIPDFKLAFEHFCIHAGGRVVLDELEKNLQLSEWHMEPSRMTLYQFGNTSSSSLWYELAYTEAKGRIRNKEGIWQIVFGSGFKCNSVVWRALKTVKPAEEKNPWMDEIENFPVTIPRVASIN
;
A
#
# COMPACT_ATOMS: atom_id res chain seq x y z
N MET A 1 -9.93 2.62 -15.38
CA MET A 1 -9.97 2.37 -13.91
C MET A 1 -10.63 1.04 -13.52
N VAL A 2 -11.72 0.59 -14.17
CA VAL A 2 -12.41 -0.69 -13.82
C VAL A 2 -11.49 -1.92 -13.79
N VAL A 3 -10.53 -2.02 -14.73
CA VAL A 3 -9.60 -3.16 -14.80
C VAL A 3 -8.63 -3.18 -13.60
N VAL A 4 -8.08 -2.01 -13.22
CA VAL A 4 -7.20 -1.85 -12.04
C VAL A 4 -7.94 -2.25 -10.76
N GLY A 5 -9.17 -1.77 -10.58
CA GLY A 5 -10.00 -2.10 -9.43
C GLY A 5 -10.31 -3.60 -9.33
N ASN A 6 -10.56 -4.28 -10.45
CA ASN A 6 -10.77 -5.73 -10.47
C ASN A 6 -9.51 -6.52 -10.15
N ALA A 7 -8.35 -6.10 -10.67
CA ALA A 7 -7.07 -6.73 -10.37
C ALA A 7 -6.70 -6.56 -8.89
N LEU A 8 -6.87 -5.36 -8.34
CA LEU A 8 -6.71 -5.08 -6.91
C LEU A 8 -7.65 -5.96 -6.08
N LYS A 9 -8.94 -5.98 -6.42
CA LYS A 9 -9.95 -6.77 -5.71
C LYS A 9 -9.59 -8.25 -5.68
N THR A 10 -9.11 -8.79 -6.80
CA THR A 10 -8.67 -10.19 -6.88
C THR A 10 -7.47 -10.43 -5.99
N ASN A 11 -6.46 -9.55 -6.04
CA ASN A 11 -5.26 -9.66 -5.22
C ASN A 11 -5.59 -9.62 -3.71
N ILE A 12 -6.37 -8.64 -3.25
CA ILE A 12 -6.72 -8.51 -1.83
C ILE A 12 -7.62 -9.64 -1.34
N THR A 13 -8.48 -10.19 -2.20
CA THR A 13 -9.34 -11.33 -1.85
C THR A 13 -8.50 -12.60 -1.65
N THR A 14 -7.43 -12.77 -2.43
CA THR A 14 -6.48 -13.87 -2.29
C THR A 14 -5.54 -13.67 -1.09
N LEU A 15 -5.08 -12.43 -0.86
CA LEU A 15 -4.14 -12.11 0.21
C LEU A 15 -4.80 -12.10 1.60
N GLY A 16 -6.04 -11.61 1.71
CA GLY A 16 -6.73 -11.42 2.99
C GLY A 16 -6.71 -12.64 3.92
N PRO A 17 -7.06 -13.85 3.45
CA PRO A 17 -7.03 -15.08 4.27
C PRO A 17 -5.63 -15.50 4.76
N LEU A 18 -4.55 -14.97 4.16
CA LEU A 18 -3.18 -15.33 4.54
C LEU A 18 -2.62 -14.40 5.62
N VAL A 19 -3.17 -13.18 5.75
CA VAL A 19 -2.51 -12.09 6.50
C VAL A 19 -3.41 -11.50 7.58
N LEU A 20 -4.73 -11.59 7.45
CA LEU A 20 -5.66 -11.00 8.40
C LEU A 20 -5.97 -11.95 9.57
N PRO A 21 -6.32 -11.42 10.75
CA PRO A 21 -6.82 -12.23 11.86
C PRO A 21 -8.08 -13.04 11.49
N MET A 22 -8.20 -14.25 12.03
CA MET A 22 -9.31 -15.17 11.74
C MET A 22 -10.71 -14.55 11.98
N SER A 23 -10.84 -13.66 12.97
CA SER A 23 -12.10 -12.93 13.23
C SER A 23 -12.55 -12.05 12.07
N LYS A 24 -11.62 -11.42 11.36
CA LYS A 24 -11.88 -10.61 10.16
C LYS A 24 -12.11 -11.47 8.93
N GLN A 25 -11.41 -12.61 8.84
CA GLN A 25 -11.65 -13.60 7.80
C GLN A 25 -13.06 -14.17 7.87
N LEU A 26 -13.55 -14.49 9.08
CA LEU A 26 -14.92 -14.98 9.27
C LEU A 26 -15.96 -13.94 8.83
N LEU A 27 -15.77 -12.67 9.17
CA LEU A 27 -16.65 -11.58 8.75
C LEU A 27 -16.66 -11.40 7.22
N PHE A 28 -15.49 -11.45 6.58
CA PHE A 28 -15.40 -11.38 5.13
C PHE A 28 -16.06 -12.59 4.47
N PHE A 29 -15.84 -13.79 5.01
CA PHE A 29 -16.41 -15.03 4.49
C PHE A 29 -17.94 -15.06 4.61
N THR A 30 -18.51 -14.68 5.77
CA THR A 30 -19.96 -14.65 5.99
C THR A 30 -20.65 -13.64 5.07
N THR A 31 -20.05 -12.46 4.87
CA THR A 31 -20.57 -11.47 3.91
C THR A 31 -20.49 -11.95 2.47
N LEU A 32 -19.43 -12.68 2.10
CA LEU A 32 -19.28 -13.27 0.76
C LEU A 32 -20.31 -14.39 0.51
N VAL A 33 -20.52 -15.28 1.48
CA VAL A 33 -21.54 -16.34 1.46
C VAL A 33 -22.94 -15.74 1.35
N GLY A 34 -23.28 -14.77 2.20
CA GLY A 34 -24.59 -14.12 2.18
C GLY A 34 -24.91 -13.47 0.83
N ARG A 35 -23.92 -12.89 0.16
CA ARG A 35 -24.12 -12.29 -1.17
C ARG A 35 -24.17 -13.31 -2.29
N LYS A 36 -23.26 -14.28 -2.30
CA LYS A 36 -23.08 -15.20 -3.45
C LYS A 36 -24.05 -16.37 -3.41
N LEU A 37 -24.30 -16.93 -2.22
CA LEU A 37 -25.17 -18.09 -2.04
C LEU A 37 -26.59 -17.69 -1.64
N LEU A 38 -26.73 -16.72 -0.72
CA LEU A 38 -28.05 -16.29 -0.22
C LEU A 38 -28.65 -15.09 -0.97
N LYS A 39 -27.96 -14.56 -2.00
CA LYS A 39 -28.37 -13.38 -2.80
C LYS A 39 -28.79 -12.16 -1.96
N MET A 40 -28.29 -12.03 -0.74
CA MET A 40 -28.63 -10.93 0.16
C MET A 40 -28.00 -9.62 -0.32
N LYS A 41 -28.73 -8.51 -0.19
CA LYS A 41 -28.24 -7.15 -0.52
C LYS A 41 -27.32 -6.60 0.57
N ILE A 42 -26.20 -7.29 0.82
CA ILE A 42 -25.17 -6.87 1.78
C ILE A 42 -24.11 -6.04 1.04
N LYS A 43 -23.65 -4.94 1.62
CA LYS A 43 -22.53 -4.16 1.04
C LYS A 43 -21.24 -5.00 1.06
N PRO A 44 -20.39 -4.92 0.02
CA PRO A 44 -19.08 -5.57 0.06
C PRO A 44 -18.28 -5.11 1.28
N TYR A 45 -17.83 -6.05 2.11
CA TYR A 45 -16.87 -5.76 3.16
C TYR A 45 -15.48 -5.68 2.54
N ILE A 46 -14.81 -4.54 2.72
CA ILE A 46 -13.39 -4.38 2.37
C ILE A 46 -12.61 -4.69 3.65
N PRO A 47 -11.75 -5.72 3.65
CA PRO A 47 -10.95 -6.03 4.81
C PRO A 47 -10.00 -4.90 5.16
N ASP A 48 -9.88 -4.61 6.45
CA ASP A 48 -8.93 -3.60 6.92
C ASP A 48 -7.52 -4.20 7.02
N PHE A 49 -6.71 -3.94 5.99
CA PHE A 49 -5.33 -4.42 5.92
C PHE A 49 -4.38 -3.74 6.89
N LYS A 50 -4.77 -2.61 7.50
CA LYS A 50 -3.99 -1.95 8.55
C LYS A 50 -3.92 -2.78 9.84
N LEU A 51 -4.75 -3.81 9.95
CA LEU A 51 -4.68 -4.79 11.04
C LEU A 51 -3.59 -5.85 10.85
N ALA A 52 -3.07 -5.98 9.62
CA ALA A 52 -2.01 -6.94 9.29
C ALA A 52 -0.67 -6.25 9.04
N PHE A 53 -0.70 -4.98 8.59
CA PHE A 53 0.49 -4.24 8.17
C PHE A 53 0.48 -2.84 8.74
N GLU A 54 1.63 -2.45 9.28
CA GLU A 54 1.91 -1.09 9.72
C GLU A 54 2.38 -0.23 8.55
N HIS A 55 3.12 -0.79 7.59
CA HIS A 55 3.72 -0.03 6.49
C HIS A 55 3.23 -0.50 5.12
N PHE A 56 3.06 0.45 4.20
CA PHE A 56 2.58 0.19 2.84
C PHE A 56 3.55 0.83 1.85
N CYS A 57 4.02 0.03 0.91
CA CYS A 57 4.77 0.48 -0.26
C CYS A 57 3.93 0.16 -1.49
N ILE A 58 3.41 1.20 -2.12
CA ILE A 58 2.46 1.16 -3.21
C ILE A 58 3.12 1.73 -4.47
N HIS A 59 3.65 0.83 -5.31
CA HIS A 59 4.08 1.25 -6.63
C HIS A 59 2.87 1.40 -7.54
N ALA A 60 2.70 2.63 -8.01
CA ALA A 60 1.71 2.95 -9.00
C ALA A 60 2.35 3.82 -10.08
N GLY A 61 2.10 3.48 -11.35
CA GLY A 61 2.75 4.16 -12.47
C GLY A 61 2.46 5.66 -12.60
N GLY A 62 1.55 6.20 -11.78
CA GLY A 62 1.29 7.63 -11.64
C GLY A 62 0.30 7.92 -10.50
N ARG A 63 0.15 9.22 -10.20
CA ARG A 63 -0.65 9.73 -9.07
C ARG A 63 -2.08 9.21 -9.01
N VAL A 64 -2.76 9.16 -10.16
CA VAL A 64 -4.17 8.72 -10.25
C VAL A 64 -4.36 7.31 -9.69
N VAL A 65 -3.35 6.44 -9.86
CA VAL A 65 -3.42 5.07 -9.36
C VAL A 65 -3.16 5.02 -7.85
N LEU A 66 -2.27 5.88 -7.32
CA LEU A 66 -2.09 6.04 -5.87
C LEU A 66 -3.39 6.51 -5.20
N ASP A 67 -4.06 7.52 -5.76
CA ASP A 67 -5.30 8.08 -5.21
C ASP A 67 -6.44 7.03 -5.20
N GLU A 68 -6.51 6.21 -6.24
CA GLU A 68 -7.47 5.11 -6.32
C GLU A 68 -7.17 4.02 -5.28
N LEU A 69 -5.89 3.72 -5.01
CA LEU A 69 -5.49 2.75 -4.00
C LEU A 69 -5.75 3.24 -2.58
N GLU A 70 -5.42 4.50 -2.30
CA GLU A 70 -5.74 5.15 -1.03
C GLU A 70 -7.22 5.00 -0.70
N LYS A 71 -8.09 5.31 -1.67
CA LYS A 71 -9.54 5.22 -1.52
C LYS A 71 -10.03 3.78 -1.34
N ASN A 72 -9.53 2.83 -2.15
CA ASN A 72 -9.98 1.44 -2.09
C ASN A 72 -9.51 0.71 -0.83
N LEU A 73 -8.32 1.02 -0.33
CA LEU A 73 -7.72 0.39 0.86
C LEU A 73 -7.97 1.21 2.14
N GLN A 74 -8.58 2.40 2.03
CA GLN A 74 -8.86 3.31 3.15
C GLN A 74 -7.59 3.66 3.94
N LEU A 75 -6.53 3.96 3.20
CA LEU A 75 -5.23 4.35 3.75
C LEU A 75 -5.24 5.83 4.12
N SER A 76 -4.46 6.17 5.15
CA SER A 76 -4.25 7.57 5.54
C SER A 76 -3.06 8.16 4.79
N GLU A 77 -2.94 9.49 4.81
CA GLU A 77 -1.79 10.21 4.26
C GLU A 77 -0.45 9.68 4.78
N TRP A 78 -0.37 9.31 6.06
CA TRP A 78 0.85 8.75 6.64
C TRP A 78 1.29 7.44 5.96
N HIS A 79 0.34 6.59 5.56
CA HIS A 79 0.64 5.36 4.81
C HIS A 79 0.97 5.65 3.33
N MET A 80 0.38 6.69 2.75
CA MET A 80 0.61 7.07 1.35
C MET A 80 1.88 7.90 1.15
N GLU A 81 2.40 8.51 2.20
CA GLU A 81 3.55 9.41 2.18
C GLU A 81 4.78 8.79 1.50
N PRO A 82 5.23 7.55 1.81
CA PRO A 82 6.40 6.96 1.15
C PRO A 82 6.23 6.86 -0.37
N SER A 83 5.07 6.38 -0.84
CA SER A 83 4.76 6.25 -2.27
C SER A 83 4.63 7.59 -2.97
N ARG A 84 4.02 8.58 -2.31
CA ARG A 84 3.86 9.93 -2.87
C ARG A 84 5.18 10.68 -2.94
N MET A 85 6.00 10.61 -1.90
CA MET A 85 7.32 11.27 -1.87
C MET A 85 8.28 10.60 -2.83
N THR A 86 8.27 9.26 -2.93
CA THR A 86 9.06 8.54 -3.93
C THR A 86 8.69 8.93 -5.34
N LEU A 87 7.39 8.97 -5.66
CA LEU A 87 6.91 9.39 -6.97
C LEU A 87 7.27 10.86 -7.26
N TYR A 88 7.24 11.74 -6.25
CA TYR A 88 7.63 13.14 -6.39
C TYR A 88 9.13 13.30 -6.67
N GLN A 89 9.98 12.66 -5.87
CA GLN A 89 11.43 12.86 -5.91
C GLN A 89 12.08 12.12 -7.08
N PHE A 90 11.71 10.85 -7.28
CA PHE A 90 12.37 9.97 -8.24
C PHE A 90 11.52 9.66 -9.48
N GLY A 91 10.27 10.09 -9.49
CA GLY A 91 9.33 9.71 -10.55
C GLY A 91 9.00 8.22 -10.52
N ASN A 92 8.51 7.71 -11.65
CA ASN A 92 8.22 6.29 -11.82
C ASN A 92 9.50 5.56 -12.26
N THR A 93 10.20 4.94 -11.29
CA THR A 93 11.39 4.10 -11.51
C THR A 93 11.04 2.63 -11.76
N SER A 94 9.83 2.37 -12.30
CA SER A 94 9.30 1.03 -12.55
C SER A 94 9.29 0.17 -11.28
N SER A 95 9.53 -1.14 -11.41
CA SER A 95 9.55 -2.09 -10.28
C SER A 95 10.44 -1.68 -9.10
N SER A 96 11.47 -0.87 -9.33
CA SER A 96 12.38 -0.44 -8.26
C SER A 96 11.77 0.57 -7.30
N SER A 97 10.68 1.25 -7.65
CA SER A 97 10.08 2.28 -6.77
C SER A 97 9.69 1.72 -5.40
N LEU A 98 9.23 0.47 -5.32
CA LEU A 98 8.91 -0.19 -4.05
C LEU A 98 10.08 -0.20 -3.06
N TRP A 99 11.32 -0.29 -3.56
CA TRP A 99 12.53 -0.26 -2.73
C TRP A 99 12.88 1.15 -2.29
N TYR A 100 12.64 2.17 -3.13
CA TYR A 100 12.75 3.57 -2.73
C TYR A 100 11.71 3.93 -1.67
N GLU A 101 10.49 3.40 -1.77
CA GLU A 101 9.42 3.60 -0.78
C GLU A 101 9.74 2.92 0.56
N LEU A 102 10.32 1.72 0.52
CA LEU A 102 10.80 1.04 1.71
C LEU A 102 11.95 1.83 2.34
N ALA A 103 12.94 2.25 1.54
CA ALA A 103 14.07 3.06 2.00
C ALA A 103 13.62 4.39 2.61
N TYR A 104 12.56 5.02 2.07
CA TYR A 104 11.96 6.22 2.65
C TYR A 104 11.43 5.93 4.06
N THR A 105 10.73 4.81 4.22
CA THR A 105 10.15 4.38 5.50
C THR A 105 11.24 4.06 6.53
N GLU A 106 12.34 3.44 6.09
CA GLU A 106 13.55 3.19 6.89
C GLU A 106 14.23 4.50 7.30
N ALA A 107 14.42 5.43 6.36
CA ALA A 107 15.04 6.73 6.61
C ALA A 107 14.22 7.59 7.59
N LYS A 108 12.88 7.50 7.55
CA LYS A 108 12.00 8.11 8.56
C LYS A 108 12.02 7.41 9.93
N GLY A 109 12.76 6.31 10.08
CA GLY A 109 12.85 5.56 11.33
C GLY A 109 11.52 4.93 11.75
N ARG A 110 10.65 4.62 10.79
CA ARG A 110 9.29 4.15 11.06
C ARG A 110 9.23 2.65 11.36
N ILE A 111 10.18 1.87 10.84
CA ILE A 111 10.14 0.41 10.89
C ILE A 111 10.62 -0.13 12.25
N ARG A 112 9.72 -0.77 12.99
CA ARG A 112 10.04 -1.45 14.26
C ARG A 112 10.06 -2.96 14.11
N ASN A 113 10.75 -3.63 15.02
CA ASN A 113 10.78 -5.08 15.07
C ASN A 113 9.36 -5.69 15.09
N LYS A 114 9.15 -6.75 14.31
CA LYS A 114 7.92 -7.53 14.12
C LYS A 114 6.79 -6.85 13.34
N GLU A 115 6.95 -5.59 12.93
CA GLU A 115 5.97 -4.91 12.08
C GLU A 115 5.95 -5.51 10.68
N GLY A 116 4.75 -5.55 10.10
CA GLY A 116 4.47 -6.00 8.75
C GLY A 116 4.57 -4.87 7.74
N ILE A 117 5.17 -5.16 6.59
CA ILE A 117 5.24 -4.25 5.45
C ILE A 117 4.58 -4.94 4.26
N TRP A 118 3.66 -4.25 3.59
CA TRP A 118 3.04 -4.74 2.37
C TRP A 118 3.51 -3.92 1.16
N GLN A 119 4.21 -4.61 0.26
CA GLN A 119 4.51 -4.10 -1.07
C GLN A 119 3.42 -4.53 -2.04
N ILE A 120 2.82 -3.56 -2.75
CA ILE A 120 1.83 -3.80 -3.79
C ILE A 120 2.21 -3.04 -5.06
N VAL A 121 2.16 -3.73 -6.19
CA VAL A 121 2.60 -3.19 -7.49
C VAL A 121 1.63 -3.51 -8.60
N PHE A 122 1.36 -2.51 -9.45
CA PHE A 122 0.65 -2.67 -10.71
C PHE A 122 1.64 -2.70 -11.87
N GLY A 123 1.72 -3.85 -12.54
CA GLY A 123 2.56 -4.06 -13.71
C GLY A 123 1.81 -3.93 -15.04
N SER A 124 2.54 -4.12 -16.15
CA SER A 124 1.95 -4.17 -17.49
C SER A 124 0.87 -5.25 -17.59
N GLY A 125 -0.21 -4.94 -18.32
CA GLY A 125 -1.40 -5.80 -18.40
C GLY A 125 -2.30 -5.75 -17.16
N PHE A 126 -2.21 -4.71 -16.34
CA PHE A 126 -3.02 -4.51 -15.12
C PHE A 126 -2.93 -5.67 -14.12
N LYS A 127 -1.77 -6.33 -14.05
CA LYS A 127 -1.49 -7.35 -13.04
C LYS A 127 -1.14 -6.67 -11.72
N CYS A 128 -1.78 -7.13 -10.64
CA CYS A 128 -1.52 -6.66 -9.28
C CYS A 128 -0.76 -7.75 -8.53
N ASN A 129 0.47 -7.46 -8.10
CA ASN A 129 1.29 -8.38 -7.31
C ASN A 129 1.50 -7.82 -5.91
N SER A 130 1.64 -8.73 -4.95
CA SER A 130 1.83 -8.39 -3.54
C SER A 130 2.97 -9.19 -2.94
N VAL A 131 3.80 -8.54 -2.14
CA VAL A 131 4.80 -9.17 -1.28
C VAL A 131 4.61 -8.66 0.14
N VAL A 132 4.64 -9.57 1.09
CA VAL A 132 4.47 -9.29 2.51
C VAL A 132 5.78 -9.57 3.22
N TRP A 133 6.26 -8.60 3.97
CA TRP A 133 7.47 -8.67 4.77
C TRP A 133 7.14 -8.53 6.25
N ARG A 134 8.04 -9.06 7.09
CA ARG A 134 8.04 -8.82 8.53
C ARG A 134 9.42 -8.32 8.93
N ALA A 135 9.46 -7.18 9.60
CA ALA A 135 10.70 -6.63 10.13
C ALA A 135 11.28 -7.56 11.20
N LEU A 136 12.53 -7.98 11.02
CA LEU A 136 13.25 -8.85 11.97
C LEU A 136 13.96 -8.06 13.08
N LYS A 137 14.17 -6.76 12.85
CA LYS A 137 14.78 -5.81 13.77
C LYS A 137 14.14 -4.45 13.60
N THR A 138 14.29 -3.58 14.60
CA THR A 138 14.00 -2.15 14.43
C THR A 138 15.09 -1.53 13.57
N VAL A 139 14.70 -0.78 12.54
CA VAL A 139 15.63 -0.07 11.67
C VAL A 139 15.93 1.29 12.29
N LYS A 140 17.21 1.61 12.45
CA LYS A 140 17.65 2.89 13.00
C LYS A 140 18.23 3.73 11.85
N PRO A 141 17.67 4.91 11.54
CA PRO A 141 18.14 5.73 10.43
C PRO A 141 19.66 5.99 10.46
N ALA A 142 20.23 6.24 11.64
CA ALA A 142 21.66 6.52 11.80
C ALA A 142 22.61 5.36 11.39
N GLU A 143 22.09 4.13 11.29
CA GLU A 143 22.86 2.94 10.90
C GLU A 143 22.65 2.57 9.41
N GLU A 144 21.71 3.23 8.73
CA GLU A 144 21.34 2.91 7.36
C GLU A 144 22.09 3.76 6.32
N LYS A 145 22.32 3.16 5.14
CA LYS A 145 22.83 3.85 3.95
C LYS A 145 21.84 3.64 2.83
N ASN A 146 20.99 4.63 2.57
CA ASN A 146 19.96 4.56 1.55
C ASN A 146 19.83 5.90 0.79
N PRO A 147 19.11 5.91 -0.35
CA PRO A 147 19.03 7.08 -1.23
C PRO A 147 18.40 8.34 -0.61
N TRP A 148 17.78 8.24 0.56
CA TRP A 148 17.09 9.36 1.21
C TRP A 148 17.89 10.00 2.34
N MET A 149 18.95 9.35 2.85
CA MET A 149 19.56 9.73 4.12
C MET A 149 20.06 11.18 4.17
N ASP A 150 20.50 11.73 3.05
CA ASP A 150 21.04 13.10 2.97
C ASP A 150 19.93 14.17 2.93
N GLU A 151 18.69 13.81 2.59
CA GLU A 151 17.62 14.76 2.30
C GLU A 151 16.27 14.43 2.97
N ILE A 152 16.17 13.33 3.74
CA ILE A 152 14.91 12.83 4.30
C ILE A 152 14.19 13.85 5.20
N GLU A 153 14.94 14.72 5.87
CA GLU A 153 14.42 15.78 6.73
C GLU A 153 13.62 16.85 5.94
N ASN A 154 13.85 16.98 4.63
CA ASN A 154 13.13 17.92 3.78
C ASN A 154 11.74 17.40 3.34
N PHE A 155 11.39 16.17 3.71
CA PHE A 155 10.13 15.52 3.37
C PHE A 155 9.23 15.33 4.61
N PRO A 156 7.90 15.25 4.47
CA PRO A 156 7.16 15.34 3.22
C PRO A 156 7.02 16.78 2.71
N VAL A 157 6.98 16.93 1.39
CA VAL A 157 6.61 18.20 0.75
C VAL A 157 5.12 18.24 0.45
N THR A 158 4.53 19.44 0.46
CA THR A 158 3.12 19.62 0.09
C THR A 158 2.96 19.45 -1.42
N ILE A 159 2.32 18.36 -1.86
CA ILE A 159 2.03 18.12 -3.28
C ILE A 159 0.62 18.65 -3.60
N PRO A 160 0.46 19.68 -4.45
CA PRO A 160 -0.85 20.23 -4.81
C PRO A 160 -1.76 19.13 -5.37
N ARG A 161 -2.97 18.94 -4.84
CA ARG A 161 -3.91 17.86 -5.27
C ARG A 161 -4.48 18.02 -6.67
N VAL A 162 -4.41 19.23 -7.22
CA VAL A 162 -4.94 19.56 -8.55
C VAL A 162 -3.83 20.29 -9.30
N ALA A 163 -3.39 19.73 -10.42
CA ALA A 163 -2.68 20.53 -11.41
C ALA A 163 -3.75 21.32 -12.15
N SER A 164 -3.76 22.64 -12.01
CA SER A 164 -4.47 23.50 -12.93
C SER A 164 -3.84 23.27 -14.31
N ILE A 165 -4.56 22.60 -15.20
CA ILE A 165 -4.18 22.56 -16.60
C ILE A 165 -4.58 23.93 -17.14
N ASN A 166 -3.61 24.84 -17.27
CA ASN A 166 -3.75 26.01 -18.12
C ASN A 166 -3.40 25.64 -19.55
#